data_AF-A0A0M6ZLP7-F1
#
_entry.id   AF-A0A0M6ZLP7-F1
#
_cell.length_a   1.000
_cell.length_b   1.000
_cell.length_c   1.000
_cell.angle_alpha   90.00
_cell.angle_beta   90.00
_cell.angle_gamma   90.00
#
_symmetry.space_group_name_H-M   'P 1'
#
loop_
_entity.id
_entity.type
_entity.pdbx_description
1 polymer ?
#
loop_
_entity_poly.entity_id
_entity_poly.type
_entity_poly.pdbx_seq_one_letter_code
_entity_poly.pdbx_strand_id
1 'polypeptide(L)'
;MRYPASEKLEIIRLVEQSHLPAKQTLDMLGIPRTTSYRWYDCYQNGGPEALEDRSPRSPRIWNRIPDDIRGRIVALALAEPELSPRELAVRFTDTQQYFVSEASVYRLLNAHDLITSPTLFVVIKAADEFCDKTTAINQIWVTDFTYSAPRPGSSRVQITGMH
;
A
#
# COMPACT_ATOMS: atom_id res chain seq x y z
N MET A 1 24.69 5.92 -4.84
CA MET A 1 24.71 6.69 -6.09
C MET A 1 24.10 5.82 -7.17
N ARG A 2 23.13 6.33 -7.94
CA ARG A 2 22.41 5.55 -8.94
C ARG A 2 23.02 5.91 -10.30
N TYR A 3 23.73 4.97 -10.91
CA TYR A 3 24.40 5.19 -12.19
C TYR A 3 23.37 5.01 -13.33
N PRO A 4 23.28 5.94 -14.29
CA PRO A 4 22.53 5.71 -15.52
C PRO A 4 23.16 4.56 -16.33
N ALA A 5 22.37 3.94 -17.22
CA ALA A 5 22.84 2.81 -18.03
C ALA A 5 24.06 3.17 -18.90
N SER A 6 24.11 4.40 -19.39
CA SER A 6 25.24 4.93 -20.16
C SER A 6 26.55 4.91 -19.37
N GLU A 7 26.56 5.44 -18.15
CA GLU A 7 27.75 5.44 -17.29
C GLU A 7 28.19 4.01 -16.95
N LYS A 8 27.26 3.11 -16.63
CA LYS A 8 27.59 1.70 -16.35
C LYS A 8 28.31 1.05 -17.55
N LEU A 9 27.86 1.36 -18.76
CA LEU A 9 28.43 0.81 -19.99
C LEU A 9 29.83 1.37 -20.25
N GLU A 10 30.03 2.68 -20.05
CA GLU A 10 31.35 3.31 -20.16
C GLU A 10 32.35 2.71 -19.17
N ILE A 11 31.92 2.49 -17.92
CA ILE A 11 32.74 1.85 -16.89
C ILE A 11 33.13 0.43 -17.30
N ILE A 12 32.20 -0.36 -17.85
CA ILE A 12 32.49 -1.72 -18.34
C ILE A 12 33.53 -1.67 -19.47
N ARG A 13 33.34 -0.80 -20.47
CA ARG A 13 34.28 -0.65 -21.58
C ARG A 13 35.67 -0.22 -21.11
N LEU A 14 35.74 0.72 -20.17
CA LEU A 14 36.99 1.21 -19.60
C LEU A 14 37.75 0.09 -18.87
N VAL A 15 37.03 -0.75 -18.13
CA VAL A 15 37.63 -1.91 -17.45
C VAL A 15 38.10 -2.97 -18.45
N GLU A 16 37.37 -3.23 -19.53
CA GLU A 16 37.77 -4.19 -20.58
C GLU A 16 38.98 -3.72 -21.41
N GLN A 17 39.09 -2.41 -21.68
CA GLN A 17 40.18 -1.83 -22.45
C GLN A 17 41.43 -1.51 -21.62
N SER A 18 41.30 -1.52 -20.29
CA SER A 18 42.40 -1.25 -19.38
C SER A 18 43.43 -2.38 -19.42
N HIS A 19 44.70 -2.01 -19.46
CA HIS A 19 45.83 -2.92 -19.29
C HIS A 19 46.13 -3.21 -17.82
N LEU A 20 45.47 -2.49 -16.89
CA LEU A 20 45.59 -2.71 -15.46
C LEU A 20 44.61 -3.81 -15.01
N PRO A 21 44.92 -4.53 -13.92
CA PRO A 21 43.98 -5.45 -13.32
C PRO A 21 42.65 -4.76 -12.98
N ALA A 22 41.52 -5.38 -13.35
CA ALA A 22 40.18 -4.81 -13.15
C ALA A 22 39.93 -4.28 -11.73
N LYS A 23 40.49 -4.94 -10.70
CA LYS A 23 40.44 -4.48 -9.31
C LYS A 23 41.04 -3.06 -9.16
N GLN A 24 42.24 -2.83 -9.69
CA GLN A 24 42.91 -1.53 -9.57
C GLN A 24 42.14 -0.43 -10.30
N THR A 25 41.60 -0.73 -11.49
CA THR A 25 40.78 0.22 -12.24
C THR A 25 39.48 0.57 -11.51
N LEU A 26 38.80 -0.42 -10.92
CA LEU A 26 37.58 -0.17 -10.14
C LEU A 26 37.85 0.57 -8.83
N ASP A 27 38.97 0.28 -8.16
CA ASP A 27 39.41 0.98 -6.96
C ASP A 27 39.71 2.47 -7.26
N MET A 28 40.34 2.77 -8.41
CA MET A 28 40.55 4.16 -8.88
C MET A 28 39.25 4.90 -9.18
N LEU A 29 38.24 4.21 -9.71
CA LEU A 29 36.91 4.76 -9.99
C LEU A 29 36.02 4.85 -8.73
N GLY A 30 36.45 4.28 -7.60
CA GLY A 30 35.67 4.22 -6.36
C GLY A 30 34.44 3.30 -6.44
N ILE A 31 34.45 2.31 -7.35
CA ILE A 31 33.30 1.44 -7.61
C ILE A 31 33.50 0.09 -6.92
N PRO A 32 32.57 -0.37 -6.06
CA PRO A 32 32.64 -1.70 -5.47
C PRO A 32 32.63 -2.81 -6.53
N ARG A 33 33.53 -3.78 -6.40
CA ARG A 33 33.63 -4.93 -7.33
C ARG A 33 32.32 -5.68 -7.50
N THR A 34 31.59 -5.89 -6.42
CA THR A 34 30.28 -6.58 -6.43
C THR A 34 29.27 -5.88 -7.34
N THR A 35 29.25 -4.56 -7.34
CA THR A 35 28.39 -3.75 -8.21
C THR A 35 28.81 -3.89 -9.67
N SER A 36 30.12 -3.79 -9.95
CA SER A 36 30.65 -3.90 -11.32
C SER A 36 30.41 -5.28 -11.95
N TYR A 37 30.60 -6.37 -11.19
CA TYR A 37 30.35 -7.73 -11.69
C TYR A 37 28.87 -7.95 -11.97
N ARG A 38 27.96 -7.43 -11.13
CA ARG A 38 26.52 -7.51 -11.41
C ARG A 38 26.13 -6.81 -12.70
N TRP A 39 26.71 -5.64 -12.99
CA TRP A 39 26.47 -4.96 -14.27
C TRP A 39 27.06 -5.74 -15.43
N TYR A 40 28.25 -6.31 -15.26
CA TYR A 40 28.89 -7.16 -16.26
C TYR A 40 28.04 -8.40 -16.59
N ASP A 41 27.50 -9.08 -15.58
CA ASP A 41 26.59 -10.21 -15.77
C ASP A 41 25.31 -9.79 -16.50
N CYS A 42 24.74 -8.63 -16.16
CA CYS A 42 23.58 -8.08 -16.89
C CYS A 42 23.93 -7.78 -18.36
N TYR A 43 25.09 -7.18 -18.61
CA TYR A 43 25.57 -6.86 -19.94
C TYR A 43 25.82 -8.11 -20.79
N GLN A 44 26.41 -9.17 -20.22
CA GLN A 44 26.61 -10.44 -20.92
C GLN A 44 25.30 -11.16 -21.26
N ASN A 45 24.29 -11.10 -20.38
CA ASN A 45 23.03 -11.81 -20.56
C ASN A 45 21.98 -11.05 -21.40
N GLY A 46 22.05 -9.72 -21.48
CA GLY A 46 21.02 -8.91 -22.13
C GLY A 46 21.51 -7.63 -22.79
N GLY A 47 22.82 -7.51 -23.03
CA GLY A 47 23.42 -6.40 -23.74
C GLY A 47 23.28 -5.05 -23.00
N PRO A 48 23.44 -3.93 -23.73
CA PRO A 48 23.42 -2.60 -23.14
C PRO A 48 22.05 -2.23 -22.52
N GLU A 49 20.94 -2.74 -23.06
CA GLU A 49 19.59 -2.49 -22.56
C GLU A 49 19.37 -3.13 -21.17
N ALA A 50 20.07 -4.21 -20.84
CA ALA A 50 19.98 -4.85 -19.53
C ALA A 50 20.66 -4.07 -18.40
N LEU A 51 21.46 -3.05 -18.73
CA LEU A 51 22.07 -2.14 -17.74
C LEU A 51 21.08 -1.08 -17.24
N GLU A 52 19.93 -0.93 -17.90
CA GLU A 52 18.87 -0.05 -17.43
C GLU A 52 18.33 -0.52 -16.08
N ASP A 53 18.15 0.46 -15.19
CA ASP A 53 17.54 0.20 -13.89
C ASP A 53 16.07 -0.18 -14.08
N ARG A 54 15.80 -1.47 -13.98
CA ARG A 54 14.42 -1.96 -13.93
C ARG A 54 13.79 -1.53 -12.62
N SER A 55 12.67 -0.81 -12.71
CA SER A 55 11.84 -0.54 -11.54
C SER A 55 11.51 -1.86 -10.84
N PRO A 56 11.70 -1.97 -9.52
CA PRO A 56 11.33 -3.18 -8.80
C PRO A 56 9.84 -3.43 -9.03
N ARG A 57 9.53 -4.43 -9.87
CA ARG A 57 8.16 -4.93 -10.01
C ARG A 57 7.86 -5.63 -8.69
N SER A 58 7.13 -4.95 -7.80
CA SER A 58 6.64 -5.59 -6.58
C SER A 58 5.79 -6.80 -7.00
N PRO A 59 6.24 -8.05 -6.76
CA PRO A 59 5.67 -9.18 -7.48
C PRO A 59 4.26 -9.54 -7.04
N ARG A 60 3.77 -9.01 -5.91
CA ARG A 60 2.42 -9.26 -5.40
C ARG A 60 2.20 -8.43 -4.14
N ILE A 61 1.29 -7.47 -4.22
CA ILE A 61 0.75 -6.85 -3.01
C ILE A 61 -0.24 -7.87 -2.44
N TRP A 62 0.03 -8.44 -1.27
CA TRP A 62 -0.80 -9.49 -0.65
C TRP A 62 -2.29 -9.10 -0.51
N ASN A 63 -2.56 -7.80 -0.38
CA ASN A 63 -3.91 -7.24 -0.27
C ASN A 63 -4.53 -6.85 -1.63
N ARG A 64 -3.97 -7.33 -2.74
CA ARG A 64 -4.45 -7.03 -4.09
C ARG A 64 -5.62 -7.96 -4.42
N ILE A 65 -6.82 -7.38 -4.56
CA ILE A 65 -8.02 -8.09 -5.05
C ILE A 65 -7.70 -8.74 -6.41
N PRO A 66 -7.99 -10.03 -6.62
CA PRO A 66 -7.82 -10.69 -7.92
C PRO A 66 -8.51 -9.93 -9.06
N ASP A 67 -7.91 -9.91 -10.26
CA ASP A 67 -8.41 -9.10 -11.36
C ASP A 67 -9.79 -9.59 -11.89
N ASP A 68 -10.12 -10.87 -11.71
CA ASP A 68 -11.46 -11.43 -12.00
C ASP A 68 -12.53 -10.89 -11.04
N ILE A 69 -12.19 -10.71 -9.76
CA ILE A 69 -13.08 -10.13 -8.75
C ILE A 69 -13.29 -8.65 -9.08
N ARG A 70 -12.23 -7.92 -9.46
CA ARG A 70 -12.37 -6.51 -9.89
C ARG A 70 -13.32 -6.36 -11.07
N GLY A 71 -13.18 -7.21 -12.09
CA GLY A 71 -14.06 -7.18 -13.26
C GLY A 71 -15.53 -7.34 -12.87
N ARG A 72 -15.82 -8.23 -11.92
CA ARG A 72 -17.18 -8.42 -11.38
C ARG A 72 -17.69 -7.21 -10.61
N ILE A 73 -16.86 -6.56 -9.80
CA ILE A 73 -17.22 -5.34 -9.06
C ILE A 73 -17.56 -4.21 -10.05
N VAL A 74 -16.74 -4.04 -11.10
CA VAL A 74 -16.99 -3.03 -12.15
C VAL A 74 -18.28 -3.34 -12.91
N ALA A 75 -18.51 -4.60 -13.28
CA ALA A 75 -19.75 -5.00 -13.96
C ALA A 75 -21.00 -4.72 -13.10
N LEU A 76 -20.93 -4.96 -11.79
CA LEU A 76 -22.01 -4.63 -10.86
C LEU A 76 -22.23 -3.11 -10.76
N ALA A 77 -21.17 -2.32 -10.73
CA ALA A 77 -21.26 -0.87 -10.72
C ALA A 77 -21.89 -0.29 -11.99
N LEU A 78 -21.62 -0.90 -13.15
CA LEU A 78 -22.23 -0.51 -14.42
C LEU A 78 -23.71 -0.93 -14.50
N ALA A 79 -24.10 -2.03 -13.84
CA ALA A 79 -25.48 -2.49 -13.79
C ALA A 79 -26.34 -1.63 -12.84
N GLU A 80 -25.77 -1.17 -11.74
CA GLU A 80 -26.47 -0.41 -10.69
C GLU A 80 -25.71 0.89 -10.33
N PRO A 81 -25.75 1.93 -11.21
CA PRO A 81 -24.92 3.14 -11.07
C PRO A 81 -25.35 4.07 -9.94
N GLU A 82 -26.55 3.86 -9.38
CA GLU A 82 -27.11 4.65 -8.28
C GLU A 82 -26.56 4.24 -6.90
N LEU A 83 -25.92 3.06 -6.80
CA LEU A 83 -25.41 2.56 -5.54
C LEU A 83 -24.14 3.29 -5.10
N SER A 84 -24.07 3.63 -3.81
CA SER A 84 -22.82 4.10 -3.20
C SER A 84 -21.78 2.95 -3.16
N PRO A 85 -20.47 3.26 -3.13
CA PRO A 85 -19.42 2.25 -2.94
C PRO A 85 -19.60 1.39 -1.69
N ARG A 86 -20.22 1.94 -0.64
CA ARG A 86 -20.57 1.18 0.57
C ARG A 86 -21.66 0.15 0.29
N GLU A 87 -22.77 0.58 -0.32
CA GLU A 87 -23.87 -0.33 -0.69
C GLU A 87 -23.42 -1.37 -1.69
N LEU A 88 -22.57 -0.98 -2.65
CA LEU A 88 -21.99 -1.89 -3.63
C LEU A 88 -21.09 -2.93 -2.98
N ALA A 89 -20.27 -2.55 -1.98
CA ALA A 89 -19.46 -3.49 -1.22
C ALA A 89 -20.31 -4.50 -0.44
N VAL A 90 -21.40 -4.05 0.18
CA VAL A 90 -22.35 -4.92 0.91
C VAL A 90 -23.05 -5.87 -0.06
N ARG A 91 -23.66 -5.34 -1.12
CA ARG A 91 -24.30 -6.12 -2.19
C ARG A 91 -23.37 -7.16 -2.79
N PHE A 92 -22.12 -6.77 -3.05
CA PHE A 92 -21.12 -7.69 -3.59
C PHE A 92 -20.78 -8.81 -2.61
N THR A 93 -20.60 -8.48 -1.32
CA THR A 93 -20.33 -9.47 -0.27
C THR A 93 -21.49 -10.45 -0.12
N ASP A 94 -22.74 -9.96 -0.14
CA ASP A 94 -23.93 -10.79 -0.03
C ASP A 94 -24.09 -11.72 -1.24
N THR A 95 -23.90 -11.18 -2.45
CA THR A 95 -24.14 -11.92 -3.71
C THR A 95 -23.02 -12.88 -4.08
N GLN A 96 -21.76 -12.49 -3.86
CA GLN A 96 -20.57 -13.23 -4.33
C GLN A 96 -19.83 -13.96 -3.20
N GLN A 97 -20.29 -13.80 -1.94
CA GLN A 97 -19.65 -14.40 -0.76
C GLN A 97 -18.15 -14.07 -0.64
N TYR A 98 -17.73 -12.92 -1.20
CA TYR A 98 -16.36 -12.44 -1.17
C TYR A 98 -16.33 -11.07 -0.52
N PHE A 99 -15.62 -10.97 0.61
CA PHE A 99 -15.52 -9.74 1.38
C PHE A 99 -14.68 -8.69 0.64
N VAL A 100 -15.27 -7.52 0.41
CA VAL A 100 -14.57 -6.35 -0.11
C VAL A 100 -14.88 -5.15 0.78
N SER A 101 -13.84 -4.41 1.16
CA SER A 101 -14.06 -3.16 1.90
C SER A 101 -14.56 -2.04 0.98
N GLU A 102 -15.39 -1.16 1.53
CA GLU A 102 -15.85 0.06 0.86
C GLU A 102 -14.70 0.84 0.23
N ALA A 103 -13.60 1.04 0.97
CA ALA A 103 -12.43 1.76 0.48
C ALA A 103 -11.80 1.09 -0.75
N SER A 104 -11.85 -0.24 -0.86
CA SER A 104 -11.31 -0.96 -2.02
C SER A 104 -12.22 -0.80 -3.23
N VAL A 105 -13.54 -0.85 -3.04
CA VAL A 105 -14.53 -0.55 -4.09
C VAL A 105 -14.37 0.89 -4.57
N TYR A 106 -14.28 1.86 -3.65
CA TYR A 106 -14.06 3.26 -3.96
C TYR A 106 -12.79 3.45 -4.81
N ARG A 107 -11.66 2.90 -4.38
CA ARG A 107 -10.39 3.00 -5.14
C ARG A 107 -10.48 2.36 -6.51
N LEU A 108 -11.23 1.27 -6.65
CA LEU A 108 -11.47 0.62 -7.93
C LEU A 108 -12.29 1.51 -8.86
N LEU A 109 -13.41 2.04 -8.38
CA LEU A 109 -14.27 2.94 -9.16
C LEU A 109 -13.54 4.24 -9.53
N ASN A 110 -12.74 4.79 -8.61
CA ASN A 110 -11.88 5.95 -8.85
C ASN A 110 -10.86 5.68 -9.96
N ALA A 111 -10.28 4.47 -10.01
CA ALA A 111 -9.30 4.11 -11.04
C ALA A 111 -9.92 3.89 -12.43
N HIS A 112 -11.24 3.71 -12.49
CA HIS A 112 -12.00 3.52 -13.73
C HIS A 112 -12.82 4.77 -14.10
N ASP A 113 -12.65 5.89 -13.40
CA ASP A 113 -13.42 7.13 -13.57
C ASP A 113 -14.94 6.93 -13.45
N LEU A 114 -15.37 5.93 -12.67
CA LEU A 114 -16.77 5.55 -12.45
C LEU A 114 -17.36 6.17 -11.18
N ILE A 115 -16.75 7.23 -10.64
CA ILE A 115 -17.33 7.94 -9.51
C ILE A 115 -18.44 8.85 -10.03
N THR A 116 -19.68 8.38 -9.96
CA THR A 116 -20.86 9.21 -10.10
C THR A 116 -20.83 10.26 -8.98
N SER A 117 -20.58 11.53 -9.33
CA SER A 117 -20.51 12.70 -8.43
C SER A 117 -21.80 12.91 -7.62
N PRO A 118 -21.94 13.96 -6.79
CA PRO A 118 -21.19 14.42 -5.61
C PRO A 118 -21.80 13.91 -4.28
N THR A 119 -22.83 13.06 -4.33
CA THR A 119 -23.61 12.61 -3.15
C THR A 119 -22.78 11.83 -2.15
N LEU A 120 -21.71 11.17 -2.62
CA LEU A 120 -20.82 10.38 -1.78
C LEU A 120 -19.86 11.21 -0.91
N PHE A 121 -19.64 12.50 -1.25
CA PHE A 121 -18.77 13.40 -0.52
C PHE A 121 -19.52 14.24 0.50
N VAL A 122 -20.45 13.64 1.26
CA VAL A 122 -20.70 14.15 2.61
C VAL A 122 -19.46 13.78 3.43
N VAL A 123 -18.36 14.50 3.17
CA VAL A 123 -17.29 14.66 4.14
C VAL A 123 -18.02 15.15 5.37
N ILE A 124 -18.15 14.27 6.38
CA ILE A 124 -18.47 14.69 7.72
C ILE A 124 -17.32 15.63 8.09
N LYS A 125 -17.50 16.92 7.76
CA LYS A 125 -16.57 17.95 8.16
C LYS A 125 -16.65 17.96 9.66
N ALA A 126 -15.51 17.77 10.32
CA ALA A 126 -15.43 18.06 11.73
C ALA A 126 -15.96 19.49 11.91
N ALA A 127 -17.02 19.63 12.70
CA ALA A 127 -17.45 20.94 13.13
C ALA A 127 -16.33 21.51 14.00
N ASP A 128 -16.04 22.80 13.84
CA ASP A 128 -15.05 23.50 14.68
C ASP A 128 -15.47 23.51 16.15
N GLU A 129 -16.76 23.24 16.39
CA GLU A 129 -17.39 23.30 17.69
C GLU A 129 -18.37 22.14 17.90
N PHE A 130 -18.47 21.66 19.14
CA PHE A 130 -19.52 20.72 19.54
C PHE A 130 -20.90 21.35 19.35
N CYS A 131 -21.82 20.61 18.73
CA CYS A 131 -23.22 21.03 18.56
C CYS A 131 -23.87 21.37 19.91
N ASP A 132 -23.60 20.55 20.93
CA ASP A 132 -24.08 20.76 22.29
C ASP A 132 -22.92 21.19 23.19
N LYS A 133 -22.87 22.49 23.50
CA LYS A 133 -21.87 23.07 24.40
C LYS A 133 -22.27 22.82 25.85
N THR A 134 -21.29 22.41 26.66
CA THR A 134 -21.49 22.35 28.10
C THR A 134 -21.48 23.75 28.71
N THR A 135 -22.52 24.06 29.48
CA THR A 135 -22.71 25.32 30.22
C THR A 135 -22.42 25.18 31.71
N ALA A 136 -22.29 23.95 32.22
CA ALA A 136 -21.96 23.67 33.62
C ALA A 136 -21.05 22.45 33.77
N ILE A 137 -20.34 22.39 34.90
CA ILE A 137 -19.51 21.25 35.31
C ILE A 137 -20.40 20.00 35.39
N ASN A 138 -19.92 18.85 34.89
CA ASN A 138 -20.59 17.53 34.90
C ASN A 138 -21.81 17.34 33.96
N GLN A 139 -21.93 18.13 32.89
CA GLN A 139 -23.00 17.91 31.90
C GLN A 139 -22.71 16.80 30.87
N ILE A 140 -21.45 16.42 30.69
CA ILE A 140 -21.04 15.29 29.85
C ILE A 140 -20.19 14.36 30.69
N TRP A 141 -20.50 13.07 30.63
CA TRP A 141 -19.73 12.01 31.27
C TRP A 141 -19.20 11.11 30.16
N VAL A 142 -17.88 10.93 30.11
CA VAL A 142 -17.24 9.95 29.25
C VAL A 142 -16.77 8.81 30.15
N THR A 143 -17.21 7.61 29.87
CA THR A 143 -16.73 6.40 30.54
C THR A 143 -15.82 5.66 29.58
N ASP A 144 -14.53 5.55 29.91
CA ASP A 144 -13.63 4.65 29.22
C ASP A 144 -13.66 3.27 29.89
N PHE A 145 -13.63 2.22 29.08
CA PHE A 145 -13.45 0.86 29.56
C PHE A 145 -12.10 0.34 29.07
N THR A 146 -11.14 0.23 29.97
CA THR A 146 -9.86 -0.41 29.68
C THR A 146 -9.93 -1.90 30.03
N TYR A 147 -10.00 -2.76 29.02
CA TYR A 147 -9.92 -4.22 29.23
C TYR A 147 -8.49 -4.61 29.61
N SER A 148 -8.28 -4.95 30.87
CA SER A 148 -7.03 -5.57 31.31
C SER A 148 -7.14 -7.09 31.14
N ALA A 149 -6.41 -7.64 30.16
CA ALA A 149 -6.36 -9.09 29.98
C ALA A 149 -5.82 -9.77 31.26
N PRO A 150 -6.47 -10.85 31.74
CA PRO A 150 -6.02 -11.54 32.93
C PRO A 150 -4.63 -12.15 32.70
N ARG A 151 -3.70 -11.94 33.63
CA ARG A 151 -2.43 -12.68 33.65
C ARG A 151 -2.74 -14.17 33.82
N PRO A 152 -2.08 -15.08 33.07
CA PRO A 152 -2.33 -16.51 33.21
C PRO A 152 -2.01 -16.94 34.65
N GLY A 153 -3.04 -17.37 35.39
CA GLY A 153 -2.91 -17.96 36.74
C GLY A 153 -3.63 -17.26 37.90
N SER A 154 -4.38 -16.17 37.70
CA SER A 154 -5.15 -15.54 38.79
C SER A 154 -6.65 -15.68 38.60
N SER A 155 -7.26 -16.66 39.28
CA SER A 155 -8.71 -16.79 39.42
C SER A 155 -9.17 -16.12 40.71
N ARG A 156 -9.58 -14.85 40.62
CA ARG A 156 -10.48 -14.25 41.62
C ARG A 156 -11.35 -13.19 40.95
N VAL A 157 -12.58 -13.59 40.64
CA VAL A 157 -13.68 -12.67 40.39
C VAL A 157 -14.33 -12.41 41.75
N GLN A 158 -14.13 -11.23 42.33
CA GLN A 158 -15.00 -10.73 43.40
C GLN A 158 -16.03 -9.80 42.79
N ILE A 159 -17.28 -10.26 42.73
CA ILE A 159 -18.44 -9.41 42.50
C ILE A 159 -18.83 -8.89 43.88
N THR A 160 -18.45 -7.65 44.19
CA THR A 160 -19.06 -6.92 45.30
C THR A 160 -20.24 -6.15 44.72
N GLY A 161 -21.44 -6.69 44.91
CA GLY A 161 -22.67 -5.92 44.71
C GLY A 161 -22.77 -4.83 45.78
N MET A 162 -23.13 -3.62 45.37
CA MET A 162 -23.62 -2.59 46.27
C MET A 162 -25.07 -2.28 45.93
N HIS A 163 -25.89 -2.24 47.00
CA HIS A 163 -27.21 -1.62 47.06
C HIS A 163 -27.13 -0.11 46.81
#